data_AF-A0A355V4P5-F1
#
_entry.id   AF-A0A355V4P5-F1
#
_cell.length_a   1.000
_cell.length_b   1.000
_cell.length_c   1.000
_cell.angle_alpha   90.00
_cell.angle_beta   90.00
_cell.angle_gamma   90.00
#
_symmetry.space_group_name_H-M   'P 1'
#
loop_
_entity.id
_entity.type
_entity.pdbx_description
1 polymer ?
#
loop_
_entity_poly.entity_id
_entity_poly.type
_entity_poly.pdbx_seq_one_letter_code
_entity_poly.pdbx_strand_id
1 'polypeptide(L)' 'SCEESLARVEKITGKAVKFYKNDVRDRAALDKIFEENKIDWVIHFAGLKAVGESCEMPIEYYDNN' A
#
# COMPACT_ATOMS: atom_id res chain seq x y z
N SER A 1 14.61 -3.39 -3.57
CA SER A 1 13.68 -3.21 -2.44
C SER A 1 12.63 -2.17 -2.84
N CYS A 2 11.56 -1.99 -2.05
CA CYS A 2 10.58 -0.93 -2.29
C CYS A 2 11.21 0.48 -2.32
N GLU A 3 12.27 0.70 -1.54
CA GLU A 3 12.99 1.98 -1.45
C GLU A 3 13.66 2.37 -2.77
N GLU A 4 14.30 1.42 -3.45
CA GLU A 4 14.94 1.66 -4.75
C GLU A 4 13.90 2.02 -5.83
N SER A 5 12.72 1.39 -5.80
CA SER A 5 11.63 1.73 -6.72
C SER A 5 11.13 3.15 -6.49
N LEU A 6 11.01 3.59 -5.23
CA LEU A 6 10.60 4.96 -4.89
C LEU A 6 11.64 5.98 -5.37
N ALA A 7 12.93 5.74 -5.12
CA ALA A 7 14.01 6.62 -5.58
C ALA A 7 13.99 6.80 -7.11
N ARG A 8 13.69 5.74 -7.86
CA ARG A 8 13.52 5.81 -9.32
C ARG A 8 12.31 6.64 -9.73
N VAL A 9 11.17 6.48 -9.06
CA VAL A 9 9.96 7.28 -9.34
C VAL A 9 10.23 8.76 -9.07
N GLU A 10 10.89 9.09 -7.97
CA GLU A 10 11.26 10.47 -7.65
C GLU A 10 12.22 11.04 -8.72
N LYS A 11 13.22 10.27 -9.14
CA LYS A 11 14.15 10.68 -10.22
C LYS A 11 13.44 10.92 -11.55
N ILE A 12 12.48 10.08 -11.92
CA ILE A 12 11.74 10.20 -13.19
C ILE A 12 10.79 11.40 -13.16
N THR A 13 10.11 11.62 -12.02
CA THR A 13 9.07 12.64 -11.90
C THR A 13 9.59 14.01 -11.45
N GLY A 14 10.79 14.06 -10.86
CA GLY A 14 11.36 15.25 -10.22
C GLY A 14 10.61 15.68 -8.96
N LYS A 15 9.77 14.80 -8.39
CA LYS A 15 8.92 15.10 -7.23
C LYS A 15 9.21 14.11 -6.11
N ALA A 16 9.23 14.60 -4.88
CA ALA A 16 9.35 13.75 -3.70
C ALA A 16 8.07 12.91 -3.52
N VAL A 17 8.24 11.67 -3.08
CA VAL A 17 7.16 10.72 -2.78
C VAL A 17 7.13 10.48 -1.27
N LYS A 18 6.02 10.83 -0.62
CA LYS A 18 5.82 10.51 0.79
C LYS A 18 5.54 9.01 0.92
N PHE A 19 6.38 8.29 1.65
CA PHE A 19 6.28 6.84 1.82
C PHE A 19 6.00 6.46 3.27
N TYR A 20 5.06 5.55 3.47
CA TYR A 20 4.68 5.00 4.76
C TYR A 20 4.80 3.47 4.71
N LYS A 21 5.71 2.90 5.48
CA LYS A 21 5.90 1.45 5.58
C LYS A 21 5.02 0.89 6.71
N ASN A 22 3.74 0.69 6.42
CA ASN A 22 2.74 0.15 7.34
C ASN A 22 1.87 -0.92 6.66
N ASP A 23 1.17 -1.73 7.46
CA ASP A 23 0.10 -2.61 6.98
C ASP A 23 -1.18 -1.79 6.79
N VAL A 24 -1.91 -2.01 5.70
CA VAL A 24 -3.18 -1.33 5.42
C VAL A 24 -4.30 -1.75 6.37
N ARG A 25 -4.14 -2.85 7.10
CA ARG A 25 -5.08 -3.30 8.14
C ARG A 25 -4.87 -2.56 9.48
N ASP A 26 -3.76 -1.84 9.64
CA ASP A 26 -3.57 -0.98 10.81
C ASP A 26 -4.39 0.31 10.67
N ARG A 27 -5.60 0.26 11.23
CA ARG A 27 -6.55 1.37 11.24
C ARG A 27 -5.97 2.64 11.86
N ALA A 28 -5.24 2.53 12.97
CA ALA A 28 -4.70 3.72 13.65
C ALA A 28 -3.62 4.39 12.80
N ALA A 29 -2.77 3.60 12.12
CA ALA A 29 -1.79 4.12 11.20
C ALA A 29 -2.44 4.77 9.97
N LEU A 30 -3.47 4.14 9.39
CA LEU A 30 -4.22 4.72 8.27
C LEU A 30 -4.92 6.02 8.66
N ASP A 31 -5.65 6.05 9.78
CA ASP A 31 -6.37 7.23 10.24
C ASP A 31 -5.41 8.42 10.35
N LYS A 32 -4.23 8.23 10.95
CA LYS A 32 -3.17 9.25 11.00
C LYS A 32 -2.69 9.70 9.61
N ILE A 33 -2.50 8.78 8.66
CA ILE A 33 -2.07 9.11 7.29
C ILE A 33 -3.16 9.95 6.58
N PHE A 34 -4.43 9.61 6.74
CA PHE A 34 -5.53 10.37 6.13
C PHE A 34 -5.72 11.75 6.78
N GLU A 35 -5.46 11.90 8.08
CA GLU A 35 -5.51 13.20 8.77
C GLU A 35 -4.33 14.12 8.36
N GLU A 36 -3.13 13.55 8.19
CA GLU A 36 -1.92 14.32 7.86
C GLU A 36 -1.85 14.79 6.41
N ASN A 37 -2.68 14.26 5.51
CA ASN A 37 -2.58 14.50 4.08
C ASN A 37 -3.94 14.87 3.48
N LYS A 38 -3.96 15.82 2.55
CA LYS A 38 -5.14 16.08 1.74
C LYS A 38 -5.23 15.04 0.61
N ILE A 39 -6.06 14.02 0.80
CA ILE A 39 -6.26 12.93 -0.17
C ILE A 39 -7.60 13.11 -0.85
N ASP A 40 -7.59 13.39 -2.16
CA ASP A 40 -8.81 13.49 -2.96
C ASP A 40 -9.23 12.12 -3.55
N TRP A 41 -8.26 11.23 -3.81
CA TRP A 41 -8.49 9.93 -4.46
C TRP A 41 -7.53 8.86 -3.94
N VAL A 42 -7.97 7.60 -3.92
CA VAL A 42 -7.19 6.43 -3.49
C VAL A 42 -7.17 5.37 -4.59
N ILE A 43 -5.99 4.81 -4.87
CA ILE A 43 -5.83 3.62 -5.71
C ILE A 43 -5.28 2.50 -4.83
N HIS A 44 -6.07 1.45 -4.61
CA HIS A 44 -5.74 0.36 -3.69
C HIS A 44 -5.11 -0.82 -4.43
N PHE A 45 -3.80 -1.00 -4.26
CA PHE A 45 -3.04 -2.15 -4.80
C PHE A 45 -2.58 -3.13 -3.72
N ALA A 46 -2.93 -2.91 -2.45
CA ALA A 46 -2.46 -3.69 -1.33
C ALA A 46 -3.32 -4.95 -1.12
N GLY A 47 -3.36 -5.80 -2.15
CA GLY A 47 -4.04 -7.09 -2.14
C GLY A 47 -3.06 -8.24 -2.41
N LEU A 48 -3.31 -9.41 -1.81
CA LEU A 48 -2.56 -10.62 -2.14
C LEU A 48 -2.87 -11.06 -3.58
N LYS A 49 -1.82 -11.20 -4.40
CA LYS A 49 -1.95 -11.49 -5.85
C LYS A 49 -1.66 -12.96 -6.22
N ALA A 50 -1.37 -13.84 -5.26
CA ALA A 50 -0.96 -15.21 -5.56
C ALA A 50 -2.17 -16.16 -5.72
N VAL A 51 -2.61 -16.33 -6.98
CA VAL A 51 -3.75 -17.20 -7.38
C VAL A 51 -3.60 -18.66 -6.92
N GLY A 52 -2.38 -19.14 -6.68
CA GLY A 52 -2.14 -20.49 -6.15
C GLY A 52 -2.51 -20.65 -4.67
N GLU A 53 -2.25 -19.65 -3.83
CA GLU A 53 -2.51 -19.70 -2.38
C GLU A 53 -3.97 -19.37 -2.04
N SER A 54 -4.68 -18.66 -2.93
CA SER A 54 -6.11 -18.36 -2.75
C SER A 54 -7.00 -19.61 -2.76
N CYS A 55 -6.52 -20.74 -3.29
CA CYS A 55 -7.23 -22.01 -3.27
C CYS A 55 -6.99 -22.84 -1.99
N GLU A 56 -5.87 -22.62 -1.29
CA GLU A 56 -5.51 -23.38 -0.09
C GLU A 56 -5.90 -22.65 1.22
N MET A 57 -5.91 -21.31 1.23
CA MET A 57 -6.20 -20.49 2.43
C MET A 57 -7.24 -19.38 2.18
N PRO A 58 -8.52 -19.73 1.96
CA PRO A 58 -9.55 -18.78 1.52
C PRO A 58 -9.91 -17.68 2.55
N ILE A 59 -9.71 -17.89 3.85
CA ILE A 59 -10.04 -16.89 4.89
C ILE A 59 -9.00 -15.75 4.94
N GLU A 60 -7.71 -16.05 4.82
CA GLU A 60 -6.67 -15.02 4.83
C GLU A 60 -6.68 -14.14 3.57
N TYR A 61 -7.18 -14.68 2.46
CA TYR A 61 -7.38 -13.90 1.23
C TYR A 61 -8.56 -12.93 1.30
N TYR A 62 -9.56 -13.20 2.15
CA TYR A 62 -10.73 -12.34 2.34
C TYR A 62 -10.45 -11.14 3.26
N ASP A 63 -9.52 -11.29 4.20
CA ASP A 63 -9.13 -10.22 5.14
C ASP A 63 -8.09 -9.25 4.54
N ASN A 64 -7.57 -9.55 3.34
CA ASN A 64 -6.42 -8.87 2.74
C ASN A 64 -6.69 -8.30 1.34
N ASN A 65 -7.95 -7.97 1.02
CA ASN A 65 -8.38 -7.29 -0.21
C ASN A 65 -9.43 -6.20 0.08
#